data_AF-A0A9W8CWD3-F1
#
_entry.id   AF-A0A9W8CWD3-F1
#
_cell.length_a   1.000
_cell.length_b   1.000
_cell.length_c   1.000
_cell.angle_alpha   90.00
_cell.angle_beta   90.00
_cell.angle_gamma   90.00
#
_symmetry.space_group_name_H-M   'P 1'
#
loop_
_entity.id
_entity.type
_entity.pdbx_description
1 polymer ?
#
loop_
_entity_poly.entity_id
_entity_poly.type
_entity_poly.pdbx_seq_one_letter_code
_entity_poly.pdbx_strand_id
1 'polypeptide(L)'
;LSDEENEEFSRFQKVHQAHVEFTPLAQSSVLLAGLFYPKLSAYAGAAYIVGRLIYSISYIRCGPESRKYGSALICPSIITLLGASFYGCAKALEFV
;
A
#
# COMPACT_ATOMS: atom_id res chain seq x y z
N LEU A 1 0.85 -27.19 -18.19
CA LEU A 1 0.06 -25.97 -17.97
C LEU A 1 -0.42 -25.51 -19.33
N SER A 2 -1.73 -25.32 -19.48
CA SER A 2 -2.29 -24.61 -20.64
C SER A 2 -1.80 -23.16 -20.64
N ASP A 3 -1.95 -22.47 -21.77
CA ASP A 3 -1.58 -21.06 -21.86
C ASP A 3 -2.36 -20.18 -20.87
N GLU A 4 -3.62 -20.55 -20.59
CA GLU A 4 -4.47 -19.88 -19.61
C GLU A 4 -3.99 -20.08 -18.18
N GLU A 5 -3.62 -21.31 -17.81
CA GLU A 5 -3.06 -21.60 -16.48
C GLU A 5 -1.70 -20.92 -16.27
N ASN A 6 -0.88 -20.82 -17.32
CA ASN A 6 0.38 -20.08 -17.30
C ASN A 6 0.17 -18.58 -17.09
N GLU A 7 -0.86 -18.00 -17.72
CA GLU A 7 -1.18 -16.58 -17.58
C GLU A 7 -1.69 -16.28 -16.17
N GLU A 8 -2.59 -17.11 -15.64
CA GLU A 8 -3.09 -16.99 -14.28
C GLU A 8 -1.93 -17.06 -13.27
N PHE A 9 -1.09 -18.10 -13.36
CA PHE A 9 0.08 -18.25 -12.50
C PHE A 9 1.01 -17.01 -12.55
N SER A 10 1.24 -16.48 -13.75
CA SER A 10 2.06 -15.27 -13.94
C SER A 10 1.45 -14.04 -13.25
N ARG A 11 0.11 -13.89 -13.25
CA ARG A 11 -0.58 -12.81 -12.54
C ARG A 11 -0.43 -12.94 -11.03
N PHE A 12 -0.56 -14.14 -10.48
CA PHE A 12 -0.31 -14.41 -9.06
C PHE A 12 1.13 -14.05 -8.64
N GLN A 13 2.13 -14.49 -9.41
CA GLN A 13 3.53 -14.18 -9.15
C GLN A 13 3.79 -12.67 -9.15
N LYS A 14 3.24 -11.94 -10.13
CA LYS A 14 3.36 -10.47 -10.19
C LYS A 14 2.75 -9.78 -8.97
N VAL A 15 1.56 -10.19 -8.54
CA VAL A 15 0.89 -9.60 -7.37
C VAL A 15 1.67 -9.90 -6.09
N HIS A 16 2.18 -11.13 -5.95
CA HIS A 16 3.02 -11.52 -4.81
C HIS A 16 4.31 -10.71 -4.75
N GLN A 17 5.04 -10.61 -5.86
CA GLN A 17 6.27 -9.84 -5.94
C GLN A 17 6.03 -8.36 -5.63
N ALA A 18 4.99 -7.76 -6.20
CA ALA A 18 4.57 -6.40 -5.88
C ALA A 18 4.13 -6.26 -4.41
N HIS A 19 3.67 -7.32 -3.74
CA HIS A 19 3.42 -7.26 -2.31
C HIS A 19 4.72 -7.14 -1.53
N VAL A 20 5.66 -8.06 -1.77
CA VAL A 20 6.97 -8.07 -1.12
C VAL A 20 7.73 -6.76 -1.31
N GLU A 21 7.71 -6.19 -2.51
CA GLU A 21 8.40 -4.93 -2.83
C GLU A 21 7.85 -3.72 -2.07
N PHE A 22 6.53 -3.64 -1.88
CA PHE A 22 5.89 -2.48 -1.26
C PHE A 22 5.68 -2.62 0.26
N THR A 23 5.72 -3.84 0.80
CA THR A 23 5.63 -4.10 2.25
C THR A 23 6.64 -3.29 3.08
N PRO A 24 7.95 -3.25 2.77
CA PRO A 24 8.89 -2.47 3.57
C PRO A 24 8.58 -0.97 3.56
N LEU A 25 8.13 -0.43 2.41
CA LEU A 25 7.72 0.97 2.30
C LEU A 25 6.49 1.26 3.17
N ALA A 26 5.48 0.39 3.12
CA ALA A 26 4.26 0.56 3.89
C ALA A 26 4.53 0.46 5.41
N GLN A 27 5.28 -0.56 5.84
CA GLN A 27 5.62 -0.75 7.25
C GLN A 27 6.43 0.42 7.80
N SER A 28 7.48 0.85 7.07
CA SER A 28 8.30 1.98 7.48
C SER A 28 7.47 3.27 7.59
N SER A 29 6.57 3.50 6.64
CA SER A 29 5.69 4.69 6.65
C SER A 29 4.72 4.69 7.83
N VAL A 30 4.13 3.54 8.17
CA VAL A 30 3.24 3.40 9.33
C VAL A 30 3.99 3.63 10.63
N LEU A 31 5.19 3.06 10.78
CA LEU A 31 6.01 3.23 11.99
C LEU A 31 6.45 4.68 12.18
N LEU A 32 6.95 5.33 11.13
CA LEU A 32 7.38 6.74 11.19
C LEU A 32 6.21 7.69 11.45
N ALA A 33 5.08 7.52 10.74
CA ALA A 33 3.90 8.34 10.96
C ALA A 33 3.31 8.10 12.35
N GLY A 34 3.37 6.87 12.85
CA GLY A 34 2.84 6.45 14.14
C GLY A 34 3.60 7.04 15.33
N LEU A 35 4.88 7.37 15.14
CA LEU A 35 5.70 8.03 16.15
C LEU A 35 5.16 9.41 16.52
N PHE A 36 4.66 10.16 15.53
CA PHE A 36 4.12 11.51 15.72
C PHE A 36 2.59 11.54 15.84
N TYR A 37 1.89 10.69 15.07
CA TYR A 37 0.43 10.69 14.91
C TYR A 37 -0.15 9.27 14.96
N PRO A 38 -0.20 8.62 16.15
CA PRO A 38 -0.53 7.19 16.27
C PRO A 38 -1.93 6.83 15.75
N LYS A 39 -2.96 7.63 16.06
CA LYS A 39 -4.33 7.37 15.58
C LYS A 39 -4.46 7.49 14.06
N LEU A 40 -3.88 8.55 13.49
CA LEU A 40 -3.89 8.77 12.05
C LEU A 40 -3.16 7.64 11.32
N SER A 41 -2.00 7.24 11.85
CA SER A 41 -1.21 6.14 11.31
C SER A 41 -1.99 4.81 11.33
N ALA A 42 -2.71 4.50 12.42
CA ALA A 42 -3.53 3.31 12.50
C ALA A 42 -4.65 3.26 11.45
N TYR A 43 -5.40 4.36 11.27
CA TYR A 43 -6.46 4.42 10.26
C TYR A 43 -5.91 4.33 8.83
N ALA A 44 -4.85 5.08 8.52
CA ALA A 44 -4.24 5.06 7.19
C ALA A 44 -3.56 3.72 6.89
N GLY A 45 -2.92 3.09 7.87
CA GLY A 45 -2.36 1.74 7.75
C GLY A 45 -3.43 0.68 7.50
N ALA A 46 -4.57 0.74 8.21
CA ALA A 46 -5.71 -0.14 7.96
C ALA A 46 -6.29 0.06 6.54
N ALA A 47 -6.46 1.31 6.11
CA ALA A 47 -6.92 1.63 4.77
C ALA A 47 -5.96 1.11 3.68
N TYR A 48 -4.65 1.19 3.90
CA TYR A 48 -3.64 0.59 3.03
C TYR A 48 -3.82 -0.93 2.91
N ILE A 49 -3.97 -1.64 4.03
CA ILE A 49 -4.15 -3.10 4.05
C ILE A 49 -5.41 -3.50 3.27
N VAL A 50 -6.53 -2.83 3.51
CA VAL A 50 -7.78 -3.08 2.78
C VAL A 50 -7.60 -2.80 1.29
N GLY A 51 -6.95 -1.69 0.93
CA GLY A 51 -6.61 -1.38 -0.46
C GLY A 51 -5.76 -2.45 -1.12
N ARG A 52 -4.78 -3.04 -0.41
CA ARG A 52 -3.95 -4.15 -0.89
C ARG A 52 -4.74 -5.44 -1.09
N LEU A 53 -5.70 -5.75 -0.23
CA LEU A 53 -6.58 -6.90 -0.41
C LEU A 53 -7.41 -6.75 -1.68
N ILE A 54 -8.05 -5.58 -1.85
CA ILE A 54 -8.86 -5.28 -3.04
C ILE A 54 -7.99 -5.33 -4.30
N TYR A 55 -6.81 -4.69 -4.30
CA TYR A 55 -5.85 -4.71 -5.40
C TYR A 55 -5.51 -6.14 -5.83
N SER A 56 -5.19 -7.01 -4.85
CA SER A 56 -4.72 -8.36 -5.13
C SER A 56 -5.83 -9.23 -5.72
N ILE A 57 -7.02 -9.19 -5.10
CA ILE A 57 -8.19 -9.95 -5.56
C ILE A 57 -8.63 -9.48 -6.94
N SER A 58 -8.70 -8.16 -7.17
CA SER A 58 -9.12 -7.64 -8.46
C SER A 58 -8.11 -7.99 -9.55
N TYR A 59 -6.82 -7.76 -9.33
CA TYR A 59 -5.77 -8.04 -10.30
C TYR A 59 -5.76 -9.50 -10.75
N ILE A 60 -5.90 -10.42 -9.80
CA ILE A 60 -5.90 -11.87 -10.08
C ILE A 60 -7.14 -12.24 -10.90
N ARG A 61 -8.34 -11.82 -10.47
CA ARG A 61 -9.62 -12.28 -11.08
C ARG A 61 -9.98 -11.55 -12.37
N CYS A 62 -9.72 -10.26 -12.45
CA CYS A 62 -10.19 -9.39 -13.52
C CYS A 62 -9.06 -8.82 -14.38
N GLY A 63 -7.81 -9.24 -14.12
CA GLY A 63 -6.65 -8.82 -14.87
C GLY A 63 -6.11 -7.43 -14.48
N PRO A 64 -5.06 -6.95 -15.17
CA PRO A 64 -4.21 -5.86 -14.71
C PRO A 64 -4.89 -4.48 -14.61
N GLU A 65 -5.91 -4.21 -15.43
CA GLU A 65 -6.63 -2.92 -15.41
C GLU A 65 -7.43 -2.71 -14.12
N SER A 66 -7.93 -3.80 -13.52
CA SER A 66 -8.75 -3.77 -12.30
C SER A 66 -7.96 -3.42 -11.03
N ARG A 67 -6.64 -3.25 -11.13
CA ARG A 67 -5.78 -2.83 -10.02
C ARG A 67 -6.13 -1.44 -9.47
N LYS A 68 -6.72 -0.59 -10.33
CA LYS A 68 -7.14 0.78 -10.03
C LYS A 68 -8.08 0.87 -8.82
N TYR A 69 -8.94 -0.14 -8.62
CA TYR A 69 -9.88 -0.18 -7.49
C TYR A 69 -9.16 -0.24 -6.15
N GLY A 70 -8.09 -1.03 -6.04
CA GLY A 70 -7.26 -1.07 -4.83
C GLY A 70 -6.34 0.14 -4.73
N SER A 71 -5.78 0.60 -5.85
CA SER A 71 -4.92 1.81 -5.89
C SER A 71 -5.61 3.06 -5.35
N ALA A 72 -6.93 3.19 -5.55
CA ALA A 72 -7.72 4.30 -5.03
C ALA A 72 -7.67 4.43 -3.49
N LEU A 73 -7.44 3.33 -2.76
CA LEU A 73 -7.23 3.33 -1.31
C LEU A 73 -5.74 3.36 -0.92
N ILE A 74 -4.91 2.66 -1.68
CA ILE A 74 -3.46 2.56 -1.40
C ILE A 74 -2.77 3.93 -1.52
N CYS A 75 -3.02 4.65 -2.62
CA CYS A 75 -2.36 5.92 -2.91
C CYS A 75 -2.60 6.98 -1.83
N PRO A 76 -3.85 7.33 -1.46
CA PRO A 76 -4.09 8.33 -0.42
C PRO A 76 -3.53 7.87 0.93
N SER A 77 -3.62 6.57 1.26
CA SER A 77 -3.08 6.05 2.53
C SER A 77 -1.56 6.27 2.64
N ILE A 78 -0.80 5.94 1.58
CA ILE A 78 0.65 6.16 1.57
C ILE A 78 0.99 7.65 1.59
N ILE A 79 0.27 8.48 0.83
CA ILE A 79 0.48 9.93 0.83
C ILE A 79 0.24 10.52 2.22
N THR A 80 -0.83 10.11 2.90
CA THR A 80 -1.14 10.53 4.27
C THR A 80 -0.05 10.10 5.26
N LEU A 81 0.41 8.84 5.20
CA LEU A 81 1.46 8.34 6.09
C LEU A 81 2.80 9.06 5.88
N LEU A 82 3.22 9.21 4.63
CA LEU A 82 4.46 9.93 4.31
C LEU A 82 4.35 11.42 4.69
N GLY A 83 3.25 12.07 4.34
CA GLY A 83 3.01 13.47 4.69
C GLY A 83 3.02 13.71 6.20
N ALA A 84 2.35 12.85 6.97
CA ALA A 84 2.36 12.90 8.43
C ALA A 84 3.77 12.69 9.02
N SER A 85 4.56 11.81 8.41
CA SER A 85 5.96 11.56 8.82
C SER A 85 6.83 12.79 8.56
N PHE A 86 6.78 13.36 7.35
CA PHE A 86 7.57 14.55 7.00
C PHE A 86 7.18 15.76 7.85
N TYR A 87 5.88 16.00 8.03
CA TYR A 87 5.39 17.10 8.86
C TYR A 87 5.77 16.91 10.34
N GLY A 88 5.65 15.69 10.87
CA GLY A 88 6.08 15.35 12.21
C GLY A 88 7.57 15.62 12.44
N CYS A 89 8.42 15.21 11.48
CA CYS A 89 9.86 15.50 11.52
C CYS A 89 10.17 17.00 11.44
N ALA A 90 9.53 17.74 10.53
CA ALA A 90 9.74 19.18 10.38
C ALA A 90 9.37 19.94 11.67
N LYS A 91 8.25 19.57 12.29
CA LYS A 91 7.81 20.13 13.57
C LYS A 91 8.75 19.76 14.71
N ALA A 92 9.25 18.52 14.75
CA ALA A 92 10.20 18.08 15.77
C ALA A 92 11.55 18.79 15.68
N LEU A 93 11.90 19.31 14.51
CA LEU A 93 13.12 20.09 14.25
C LEU A 93 12.89 21.62 14.33
N GLU A 94 11.71 22.07 14.75
CA GLU A 94 11.33 23.50 14.86
C GLU A 94 11.42 24.28 13.54
N PHE A 95 11.40 23.60 12.39
CA PHE A 95 11.35 24.27 11.07
C PHE A 95 9.97 24.88 10.77
N VAL A 96 8.92 24.42 11.45
CA VAL A 96 7.50 24.81 11.29
C VAL A 96 6.80 24.80 12.64
#